data_AF-A0A9D5TTU6-F1
#
_entry.id   AF-A0A9D5TTU6-F1
#
_cell.length_a   1.000
_cell.length_b   1.000
_cell.length_c   1.000
_cell.angle_alpha   90.00
_cell.angle_beta   90.00
_cell.angle_gamma   90.00
#
_symmetry.space_group_name_H-M   'P 1'
#
loop_
_entity.id
_entity.type
_entity.pdbx_description
1 polymer ?
#
loop_
_entity_poly.entity_id
_entity_poly.type
_entity_poly.pdbx_seq_one_letter_code
_entity_poly.pdbx_strand_id
1 'polypeptide(L)'
;MWFILALLSAIFAALTSILAKVGIEGVNSNLATAIRTVVVVVMAWGMVFITNAQNGIAVISKRSWLFLVLSGLATGASWLCYYKALQIGDASKVVPVDKLSVVIT
;
A
#
# COMPACT_ATOMS: atom_id res chain seq x y z
N MET A 1 6.72 -9.36 20.95
CA MET A 1 7.34 -9.17 19.62
C MET A 1 6.32 -8.68 18.57
N TRP A 2 5.26 -9.44 18.27
CA TRP A 2 4.24 -9.05 17.27
C TRP A 2 3.49 -7.75 17.61
N PHE A 3 3.18 -7.53 18.90
CA PHE A 3 2.45 -6.33 19.34
C PHE A 3 3.24 -5.03 19.14
N ILE A 4 4.56 -5.05 19.38
CA ILE A 4 5.43 -3.87 19.17
C ILE A 4 5.52 -3.54 17.68
N LEU A 5 5.68 -4.55 16.83
CA LEU A 5 5.70 -4.38 15.37
C LEU A 5 4.35 -3.88 14.84
N ALA A 6 3.23 -4.35 15.41
CA ALA A 6 1.90 -3.87 15.07
C ALA A 6 1.68 -2.41 15.50
N LEU A 7 2.15 -2.03 16.69
CA LEU A 7 2.09 -0.64 17.18
C LEU A 7 2.91 0.29 16.28
N LEU A 8 4.11 -0.14 15.90
CA LEU A 8 4.98 0.61 15.00
C LEU A 8 4.32 0.77 13.61
N SER A 9 3.72 -0.31 13.08
CA SER A 9 2.94 -0.27 11.84
C SER A 9 1.78 0.73 11.89
N ALA A 10 1.07 0.81 13.02
CA ALA A 10 -0.01 1.77 13.21
C ALA A 10 0.49 3.23 13.13
N ILE A 11 1.66 3.52 13.73
CA ILE A 11 2.29 4.85 13.65
C ILE A 11 2.65 5.18 12.20
N PHE A 12 3.31 4.26 11.48
CA PHE A 12 3.66 4.47 10.07
C PHE A 12 2.42 4.64 9.18
N ALA A 13 1.34 3.90 9.44
CA ALA A 13 0.07 4.03 8.71
C ALA A 13 -0.58 5.41 8.94
N ALA A 14 -0.53 5.93 10.17
CA ALA A 14 -1.03 7.26 10.49
C ALA A 14 -0.22 8.35 9.77
N LEU A 15 1.12 8.30 9.84
CA LEU A 15 2.00 9.22 9.12
C LEU A 15 1.72 9.17 7.62
N THR A 16 1.62 7.97 7.05
CA THR A 16 1.34 7.75 5.63
C THR A 16 0.04 8.44 5.19
N SER A 17 -1.01 8.38 6.01
CA SER A 17 -2.29 9.02 5.70
C SER A 17 -2.20 10.54 5.72
N ILE A 18 -1.45 11.10 6.68
CA ILE A 18 -1.21 12.55 6.80
C ILE A 18 -0.39 13.04 5.60
N LEU A 19 0.74 12.37 5.30
CA LEU A 19 1.61 12.72 4.17
C LEU A 19 0.88 12.57 2.83
N ALA A 20 0.06 11.52 2.67
CA ALA A 20 -0.73 11.34 1.46
C ALA A 20 -1.74 12.46 1.26
N LYS A 21 -2.42 12.90 2.33
CA LYS A 21 -3.38 14.01 2.23
C LYS A 21 -2.69 15.31 1.81
N VAL A 22 -1.58 15.66 2.46
CA VAL A 22 -0.77 16.84 2.10
C VAL A 22 -0.21 16.72 0.67
N GLY A 23 0.24 15.54 0.25
CA GLY A 23 0.81 15.32 -1.07
C GLY A 23 -0.19 15.29 -2.24
N ILE A 24 -1.48 15.07 -1.95
CA ILE A 24 -2.56 15.07 -2.97
C ILE A 24 -3.25 16.44 -3.05
N GLU A 25 -3.03 17.33 -2.08
CA GLU A 25 -3.51 18.72 -2.15
C GLU A 25 -2.81 19.47 -3.29
N GLY A 26 -3.60 19.89 -4.29
CA GLY A 26 -3.09 20.63 -5.47
C GLY A 26 -2.50 19.77 -6.59
N VAL A 27 -2.43 18.44 -6.45
CA VAL A 27 -1.89 17.51 -7.46
C VAL A 27 -2.92 16.44 -7.82
N ASN A 28 -2.89 15.93 -9.05
CA ASN A 28 -3.76 14.82 -9.45
C ASN A 28 -3.49 13.58 -8.59
N SER A 29 -4.52 13.00 -7.97
CA SER A 29 -4.40 11.86 -7.05
C SER A 29 -3.80 10.62 -7.72
N ASN A 30 -4.06 10.42 -9.01
CA ASN A 30 -3.50 9.30 -9.77
C ASN A 30 -2.00 9.49 -9.98
N LEU A 31 -1.56 10.73 -10.22
CA LEU A 31 -0.14 11.06 -10.35
C LEU A 31 0.60 10.88 -9.02
N ALA A 32 0.03 11.38 -7.91
CA ALA A 32 0.58 11.17 -6.57
C ALA A 32 0.66 9.68 -6.21
N THR A 33 -0.37 8.90 -6.56
CA THR A 33 -0.39 7.45 -6.37
C THR A 33 0.70 6.77 -7.19
N ALA A 34 0.88 7.14 -8.46
CA ALA A 34 1.91 6.58 -9.33
C ALA A 34 3.33 6.87 -8.80
N ILE A 35 3.60 8.09 -8.33
CA ILE A 35 4.90 8.43 -7.72
C ILE A 35 5.14 7.56 -6.48
N ARG A 36 4.13 7.43 -5.62
CA ARG A 36 4.21 6.59 -4.41
C ARG A 36 4.49 5.13 -4.75
N THR A 37 3.84 4.56 -5.77
CA THR A 37 4.05 3.16 -6.14
C THR A 37 5.47 2.91 -6.64
N VAL A 38 6.06 3.84 -7.39
CA VAL A 38 7.46 3.75 -7.84
C VAL A 38 8.42 3.69 -6.65
N VAL A 39 8.24 4.56 -5.66
CA VAL A 39 9.07 4.55 -4.43
C VAL A 39 8.95 3.22 -3.68
N VAL A 40 7.72 2.70 -3.53
CA VAL A 40 7.48 1.40 -2.89
C VAL A 40 8.13 0.25 -3.67
N VAL A 41 8.06 0.27 -5.01
CA VAL A 41 8.70 -0.74 -5.86
C VAL A 41 10.21 -0.74 -5.65
N VAL A 42 10.85 0.42 -5.66
CA VAL A 42 12.31 0.54 -5.43
C VAL A 42 12.70 -0.01 -4.06
N MET A 43 11.97 0.34 -3.00
CA MET A 43 12.24 -0.20 -1.66
C MET A 43 12.03 -1.72 -1.57
N ALA A 44 10.95 -2.23 -2.17
CA ALA A 44 10.64 -3.67 -2.16
C ALA A 44 11.73 -4.48 -2.87
N TRP A 45 12.17 -4.03 -4.05
CA TRP A 45 13.27 -4.67 -4.76
C TRP A 45 14.60 -4.54 -4.02
N GLY A 46 14.87 -3.39 -3.39
CA GLY A 46 16.04 -3.21 -2.53
C GLY A 46 16.12 -4.29 -1.43
N MET A 47 15.01 -4.60 -0.78
CA MET A 47 14.96 -5.68 0.22
C MET A 47 15.20 -7.06 -0.38
N VAL A 48 14.69 -7.35 -1.59
CA VAL A 48 14.93 -8.61 -2.30
C VAL A 48 16.43 -8.80 -2.60
N PHE A 49 17.13 -7.72 -2.99
CA PHE A 49 18.56 -7.74 -3.22
C PHE A 49 19.35 -7.94 -1.92
N ILE A 50 19.01 -7.23 -0.84
CA ILE A 50 19.68 -7.37 0.47
C ILE A 50 19.50 -8.79 1.03
N THR A 51 18.31 -9.37 0.89
CA THR A 51 18.00 -10.72 1.40
C THR A 51 18.45 -11.86 0.48
N ASN A 52 19.01 -11.57 -0.69
CA ASN A 52 19.36 -12.55 -1.72
C ASN A 52 18.20 -13.49 -2.12
N ALA A 53 16.94 -13.07 -1.93
CA ALA A 53 15.75 -13.86 -2.19
C ALA A 53 15.41 -14.02 -3.69
N GLN A 54 16.26 -13.48 -4.57
CA GLN A 54 16.12 -13.48 -6.03
C GLN A 54 16.02 -14.89 -6.65
N ASN A 55 16.64 -15.90 -6.04
CA ASN A 55 16.49 -17.31 -6.48
C ASN A 55 15.09 -17.90 -6.21
N GLY A 56 14.32 -17.31 -5.30
CA GLY A 56 12.97 -17.76 -4.97
C GLY A 56 11.95 -17.56 -6.11
N ILE A 57 12.23 -16.65 -7.05
CA ILE A 57 11.36 -16.35 -8.19
C ILE A 57 11.17 -17.58 -9.08
N ALA A 58 12.21 -18.40 -9.25
CA ALA A 58 12.17 -19.62 -10.06
C ALA A 58 11.34 -20.76 -9.43
N VAL A 59 11.07 -20.69 -8.13
CA VAL A 59 10.30 -21.70 -7.37
C VAL A 59 8.81 -21.33 -7.31
N ILE A 60 8.43 -20.10 -7.67
CA ILE A 60 7.04 -19.66 -7.63
C ILE A 60 6.22 -20.38 -8.71
N SER A 61 5.23 -21.16 -8.26
CA SER A 61 4.31 -21.87 -9.17
C SER A 61 3.50 -20.91 -10.05
N LYS A 62 3.10 -21.35 -11.24
CA LYS A 62 2.23 -20.57 -12.16
C LYS A 62 0.91 -20.13 -11.51
N ARG A 63 0.37 -20.95 -10.59
CA ARG A 63 -0.85 -20.62 -9.83
C ARG A 63 -0.59 -19.48 -8.83
N SER A 64 0.53 -19.52 -8.11
CA SER A 64 0.93 -18.43 -7.21
C SER A 64 1.15 -17.12 -7.97
N TRP A 65 1.73 -17.18 -9.17
CA TRP A 65 1.86 -16.01 -10.05
C TRP A 65 0.52 -15.36 -10.38
N LEU A 66 -0.51 -16.17 -10.72
CA LEU A 66 -1.85 -15.65 -10.99
C LEU A 66 -2.47 -14.96 -9.76
N PHE A 67 -2.36 -15.58 -8.57
CA PHE A 67 -2.86 -14.99 -7.33
C PHE A 67 -2.10 -13.71 -6.95
N LEU A 68 -0.78 -13.65 -7.17
CA LEU A 68 0.01 -12.45 -6.93
C LEU A 68 -0.39 -11.30 -7.85
N VAL A 69 -0.62 -11.58 -9.14
CA VAL A 69 -1.09 -10.56 -10.09
C VAL A 69 -2.49 -10.07 -9.72
N LEU A 70 -3.43 -10.98 -9.42
CA LEU A 70 -4.79 -10.60 -9.00
C LEU A 70 -4.79 -9.79 -7.70
N SER A 71 -3.95 -10.17 -6.72
CA SER A 71 -3.77 -9.42 -5.47
C SER A 71 -3.16 -8.04 -5.72
N GLY A 72 -2.17 -7.93 -6.60
CA GLY A 72 -1.58 -6.66 -7.01
C GLY A 72 -2.59 -5.74 -7.68
N LEU A 73 -3.42 -6.27 -8.59
CA LEU A 73 -4.52 -5.52 -9.22
C LEU A 73 -5.55 -5.05 -8.19
N ALA A 74 -5.95 -5.91 -7.26
CA ALA A 74 -6.88 -5.55 -6.19
C ALA A 74 -6.31 -4.45 -5.28
N THR A 75 -5.02 -4.52 -4.96
CA THR A 75 -4.31 -3.50 -4.16
C THR A 75 -4.26 -2.16 -4.89
N GLY A 76 -3.92 -2.16 -6.18
CA GLY A 76 -3.90 -0.96 -7.01
C GLY A 76 -5.28 -0.31 -7.14
N ALA A 77 -6.33 -1.11 -7.37
CA ALA A 77 -7.70 -0.63 -7.44
C ALA A 77 -8.16 -0.02 -6.10
N SER A 78 -7.84 -0.67 -4.98
CA SER A 78 -8.11 -0.15 -3.63
C SER A 78 -7.46 1.22 -3.40
N TRP A 79 -6.19 1.37 -3.76
CA TRP A 79 -5.47 2.65 -3.63
C TRP A 79 -6.09 3.77 -4.46
N LEU A 80 -6.45 3.51 -5.72
CA LEU A 80 -7.10 4.51 -6.57
C LEU A 80 -8.41 5.01 -5.93
N CYS A 81 -9.23 4.09 -5.41
CA CYS A 81 -10.46 4.44 -4.69
C CYS A 81 -10.18 5.20 -3.38
N TYR A 82 -9.21 4.74 -2.58
CA TYR A 82 -8.85 5.32 -1.28
C TYR A 82 -8.31 6.75 -1.43
N TYR A 83 -7.38 7.00 -2.35
CA TYR A 83 -6.83 8.34 -2.56
C TYR A 83 -7.85 9.27 -3.19
N LYS A 84 -8.73 8.76 -4.05
CA LYS A 84 -9.83 9.56 -4.57
C LYS A 84 -10.79 9.98 -3.44
N ALA A 85 -11.09 9.07 -2.51
CA ALA A 85 -11.88 9.37 -1.33
C ALA A 85 -11.18 10.38 -0.40
N LEU A 86 -9.87 10.25 -0.19
CA LEU A 86 -9.07 11.22 0.60
C LEU A 86 -9.03 12.61 -0.03
N GLN A 87 -9.06 12.71 -1.36
CA GLN A 87 -9.10 14.00 -2.05
C GLN A 87 -10.44 14.73 -1.85
N ILE A 88 -11.55 13.98 -1.78
CA ILE A 88 -12.91 14.54 -1.68
C ILE A 88 -13.34 14.72 -0.21
N GLY A 89 -12.80 13.92 0.71
CA GLY A 89 -13.23 13.86 2.10
C GLY A 89 -12.11 14.06 3.14
N ASP A 90 -12.53 14.17 4.40
CA ASP A 90 -11.59 14.27 5.53
C ASP A 90 -10.88 12.94 5.79
N ALA A 91 -9.56 12.97 6.02
CA ALA A 91 -8.81 11.77 6.40
C ALA A 91 -9.41 11.10 7.65
N SER A 92 -9.90 11.90 8.60
CA SER A 92 -10.57 11.43 9.82
C SER A 92 -11.86 10.65 9.57
N LYS A 93 -12.49 10.78 8.38
CA LYS A 93 -13.69 10.03 7.98
C LYS A 93 -13.36 8.86 7.05
N VAL A 94 -12.42 9.04 6.13
CA VAL A 94 -12.03 8.02 5.15
C VAL A 94 -11.21 6.90 5.80
N VAL A 95 -10.32 7.23 6.74
CA VAL A 95 -9.46 6.24 7.41
C VAL A 95 -10.25 5.21 8.20
N PRO A 96 -11.26 5.57 9.05
CA PRO A 96 -12.07 4.57 9.74
C PRO A 96 -12.87 3.66 8.80
N VAL A 97 -13.35 4.19 7.67
CA VAL A 97 -14.09 3.41 6.66
C VAL A 97 -13.18 2.42 5.96
N ASP A 98 -11.96 2.82 5.60
CA ASP A 98 -10.95 1.90 5.05
C ASP A 98 -10.60 0.76 6.03
N LYS A 99 -10.57 1.05 7.33
CA LYS A 99 -10.35 0.06 8.39
C LYS A 99 -11.50 -0.91 8.61
N LEU A 100 -12.68 -0.71 8.02
CA LEU A 100 -13.74 -1.74 7.99
C LEU A 100 -13.33 -3.00 7.24
N SER A 101 -12.29 -2.93 6.40
CA SER A 101 -11.67 -4.11 5.79
C SER A 101 -11.31 -5.19 6.83
N VAL A 102 -10.94 -4.78 8.06
CA VAL A 102 -10.62 -5.68 9.19
C VAL A 102 -11.81 -6.55 9.62
N VAL A 103 -13.05 -6.13 9.36
CA VAL A 103 -14.25 -6.92 9.67
C VAL A 103 -14.54 -7.95 8.57
N ILE A 104 -14.08 -7.69 7.35
CA ILE A 104 -14.35 -8.51 6.15
C ILE A 104 -13.28 -9.59 5.96
N THR A 105 -12.02 -9.32 6.34
CA THR A 105 -10.88 -10.27 6.33
C THR A 105 -10.75 -11.03 7.63
#